data_AF-A0A150TUP7-F1
#
_entry.id   AF-A0A150TUP7-F1
#
_cell.length_a   1.000
_cell.length_b   1.000
_cell.length_c   1.000
_cell.angle_alpha   90.00
_cell.angle_beta   90.00
_cell.angle_gamma   90.00
#
_symmetry.space_group_name_H-M   'P 1'
#
loop_
_entity.id
_entity.type
_entity.pdbx_description
1 polymer ?
#
loop_
_entity_poly.entity_id
_entity_poly.type
_entity_poly.pdbx_seq_one_letter_code
_entity_poly.pdbx_strand_id
1 'polypeptide(L)'
;MGKTASTTLAWSFKSELSQDEMLRRLEARWPSVWAISDSHHHGDYVAGKLTPEAAARIYEDGPRFVVNLRFSSAGGDVKRQLLEAQQRLIVEVLPLVGASDVWPTEPLD
;
A
#
# COMPACT_ATOMS: atom_id res chain seq x y z
N MET A 1 1.51 -25.93 -14.94
CA MET A 1 1.55 -24.50 -14.54
C MET A 1 0.54 -24.29 -13.42
N GLY A 2 1.00 -24.01 -12.20
CA GLY A 2 0.10 -23.65 -11.10
C GLY A 2 -0.50 -22.27 -11.33
N LYS A 3 -1.78 -22.08 -11.04
CA LYS A 3 -2.47 -20.80 -11.21
C LYS A 3 -2.02 -19.85 -10.11
N THR A 4 -1.35 -18.75 -10.46
CA THR A 4 -1.01 -17.68 -9.52
C THR A 4 -2.29 -17.05 -8.99
N ALA A 5 -2.40 -16.90 -7.67
CA ALA A 5 -3.49 -16.14 -7.07
C ALA A 5 -3.06 -14.68 -6.96
N SER A 6 -3.80 -13.78 -7.60
CA SER A 6 -3.56 -12.33 -7.55
C SER A 6 -4.83 -11.57 -7.20
N THR A 7 -4.71 -10.57 -6.34
CA THR A 7 -5.80 -9.66 -6.01
C THR A 7 -5.22 -8.30 -5.63
N THR A 8 -6.01 -7.24 -5.84
CA THR A 8 -5.69 -5.90 -5.36
C THR A 8 -6.82 -5.45 -4.45
N LEU A 9 -6.47 -5.00 -3.25
CA LEU A 9 -7.39 -4.40 -2.29
C LEU A 9 -7.02 -2.93 -2.14
N ALA A 10 -7.96 -2.07 -1.76
CA ALA A 10 -7.65 -0.66 -1.54
C ALA A 10 -8.43 -0.04 -0.38
N TRP A 11 -7.83 0.99 0.19
CA TRP A 11 -8.44 1.84 1.23
C TRP A 11 -8.19 3.30 0.88
N SER A 12 -9.23 4.11 1.01
CA SER A 12 -9.09 5.56 0.96
C SER A 12 -8.93 6.10 2.37
N PHE A 13 -8.16 7.17 2.51
CA PHE A 13 -7.90 7.83 3.79
C PHE A 13 -7.57 9.31 3.58
N LYS A 14 -7.64 10.08 4.66
CA LYS A 14 -7.11 11.44 4.72
C LYS A 14 -5.77 11.46 5.46
N SER A 15 -4.89 12.36 5.06
CA SER A 15 -3.67 12.67 5.80
C SER A 15 -3.32 14.15 5.62
N GLU A 16 -2.78 14.76 6.67
CA GLU A 16 -2.20 16.10 6.62
C GLU A 16 -0.73 16.08 6.17
N LEU A 17 -0.17 14.88 5.91
CA LEU A 17 1.20 14.71 5.46
C LEU A 17 1.28 14.79 3.94
N SER A 18 2.33 15.40 3.41
CA SER A 18 2.72 15.25 2.01
C SER A 18 3.27 13.85 1.76
N GLN A 19 3.27 13.40 0.50
CA GLN A 19 3.88 12.12 0.11
C GLN A 19 5.37 12.03 0.51
N ASP A 20 6.13 13.13 0.41
CA ASP A 20 7.53 13.18 0.85
C ASP A 20 7.67 12.91 2.36
N GLU A 21 6.80 13.50 3.18
CA GLU A 21 6.81 13.29 4.63
C GLU A 21 6.32 11.89 4.99
N MET A 22 5.35 11.35 4.25
CA MET A 22 4.95 9.94 4.38
C MET A 22 6.13 9.01 4.08
N LEU A 23 6.82 9.22 2.96
CA LEU A 23 8.00 8.43 2.58
C LEU A 23 9.06 8.51 3.68
N ARG A 24 9.38 9.71 4.16
CA ARG A 24 10.37 9.91 5.22
C ARG A 24 10.06 9.11 6.49
N ARG A 25 8.79 9.08 6.91
CA ARG A 25 8.35 8.30 8.09
C ARG A 25 8.43 6.80 7.84
N LEU A 26 8.06 6.36 6.64
CA LEU A 26 8.14 4.95 6.25
C LEU A 26 9.60 4.48 6.15
N GLU A 27 10.50 5.30 5.58
CA GLU A 27 11.93 5.02 5.52
C GLU A 27 12.58 5.01 6.91
N ALA A 28 12.16 5.88 7.83
CA ALA A 28 12.66 5.86 9.21
C ALA A 28 12.33 4.55 9.92
N ARG A 29 11.20 3.91 9.59
CA ARG A 29 10.79 2.61 10.13
C ARG A 29 11.41 1.43 9.37
N TRP A 30 11.41 1.51 8.04
CA TRP A 30 11.89 0.47 7.12
C TRP A 30 12.81 1.08 6.05
N PRO A 31 14.10 1.23 6.37
CA PRO A 31 15.06 1.83 5.45
C PRO A 31 15.11 1.09 4.11
N SER A 32 15.10 1.85 3.00
CA SER A 32 15.23 1.33 1.63
C SER A 32 14.16 0.35 1.17
N VAL A 33 13.01 0.28 1.86
CA VAL A 33 11.85 -0.54 1.47
C VAL A 33 10.83 0.27 0.66
N TRP A 34 10.80 1.58 0.90
CA TRP A 34 9.86 2.51 0.32
C TRP A 34 10.56 3.50 -0.61
N ALA A 35 9.88 3.95 -1.65
CA ALA A 35 10.35 4.97 -2.57
C ALA A 35 9.17 5.72 -3.19
N ILE A 36 9.42 6.94 -3.67
CA ILE A 36 8.53 7.61 -4.62
C ILE A 36 8.78 7.04 -6.01
N SER A 37 7.70 6.84 -6.76
CA SER A 37 7.71 6.43 -8.15
C SER A 37 6.63 7.19 -8.91
N ASP A 38 6.79 7.34 -10.20
CA ASP A 38 5.84 8.05 -11.05
C ASP A 38 4.88 7.08 -11.75
N SER A 39 3.63 7.49 -11.89
CA SER A 39 2.62 6.85 -12.73
C SER A 39 2.18 7.82 -13.80
N HIS A 40 2.19 7.38 -15.07
CA HIS A 40 1.64 8.16 -16.17
C HIS A 40 0.14 8.47 -16.01
N HIS A 41 -0.58 7.70 -15.20
CA HIS A 41 -2.02 7.84 -15.02
C HIS A 41 -2.41 8.61 -13.75
N HIS A 42 -1.61 8.47 -12.68
CA HIS A 42 -2.00 8.94 -11.33
C HIS A 42 -0.96 9.86 -10.68
N GLY A 43 0.05 10.30 -11.42
CA GLY A 43 1.15 11.11 -10.87
C GLY A 43 2.06 10.32 -9.94
N ASP A 44 2.76 11.03 -9.07
CA ASP A 44 3.70 10.44 -8.12
C ASP A 44 2.98 9.64 -7.03
N TYR A 45 3.59 8.54 -6.62
CA TYR A 45 3.07 7.67 -5.57
C TYR A 45 4.20 7.10 -4.71
N VAL A 46 3.89 6.86 -3.44
CA VAL A 46 4.79 6.18 -2.51
C VAL A 46 4.55 4.68 -2.59
N ALA A 47 5.57 3.89 -2.85
CA ALA A 47 5.46 2.43 -2.96
C ALA A 47 6.48 1.69 -2.12
N GLY A 48 6.08 0.53 -1.61
CA GLY A 48 6.95 -0.32 -0.82
C GLY A 48 6.46 -1.76 -0.73
N LYS A 49 7.41 -2.66 -0.52
CA LYS A 49 7.12 -4.10 -0.39
C LYS A 49 6.81 -4.44 1.08
N LEU A 50 5.63 -4.99 1.36
CA LEU A 50 5.21 -5.35 2.72
C LEU A 50 5.60 -6.78 3.09
N THR A 51 5.46 -7.71 2.14
CA THR A 51 5.83 -9.13 2.26
C THR A 51 6.38 -9.60 0.91
N PRO A 52 6.98 -10.81 0.80
CA PRO A 52 7.41 -11.35 -0.49
C PRO A 52 6.33 -11.33 -1.59
N GLU A 53 5.07 -11.52 -1.20
CA GLU A 53 3.87 -11.61 -2.04
C GLU A 53 3.10 -10.30 -2.19
N ALA A 54 3.39 -9.27 -1.38
CA ALA A 54 2.56 -8.07 -1.29
C ALA A 54 3.35 -6.76 -1.36
N ALA A 55 2.82 -5.81 -2.12
CA ALA A 55 3.32 -4.44 -2.21
C ALA A 55 2.18 -3.44 -2.00
N ALA A 56 2.50 -2.34 -1.34
CA ALA A 56 1.61 -1.20 -1.15
C ALA A 56 2.00 -0.07 -2.09
N ARG A 57 1.01 0.68 -2.57
CA ARG A 57 1.18 1.93 -3.34
C ARG A 57 0.19 2.96 -2.85
N ILE A 58 0.67 4.15 -2.51
CA ILE A 58 -0.12 5.24 -1.94
C ILE A 58 -0.15 6.36 -2.97
N TYR A 59 -1.34 6.61 -3.48
CA TYR A 59 -1.64 7.64 -4.48
C TYR A 59 -2.33 8.81 -3.82
N GLU A 60 -2.08 10.01 -4.32
CA GLU A 60 -2.94 11.16 -4.06
C GLU A 60 -4.17 11.07 -4.99
N ASP A 61 -5.36 11.29 -4.42
CA ASP A 61 -6.65 11.25 -5.12
C ASP A 61 -7.51 12.44 -4.65
N GLY A 62 -7.26 13.59 -5.28
CA GLY A 62 -7.88 14.86 -4.91
C GLY A 62 -7.57 15.24 -3.45
N PRO A 63 -8.57 15.48 -2.57
CA PRO A 63 -8.34 15.85 -1.17
C PRO A 63 -8.01 14.65 -0.27
N ARG A 64 -7.78 13.46 -0.84
CA ARG A 64 -7.60 12.19 -0.13
C ARG A 64 -6.41 11.43 -0.71
N PHE A 65 -6.10 10.33 -0.07
CA PHE A 65 -5.17 9.34 -0.58
C PHE A 65 -5.87 8.01 -0.76
N VAL A 66 -5.34 7.18 -1.66
CA VAL A 66 -5.73 5.78 -1.81
C VAL A 66 -4.49 4.92 -1.67
N VAL A 67 -4.54 3.91 -0.79
CA VAL A 67 -3.52 2.87 -0.72
C VAL A 67 -4.01 1.58 -1.37
N ASN A 68 -3.33 1.16 -2.42
CA ASN A 68 -3.52 -0.13 -3.07
C ASN A 68 -2.58 -1.16 -2.43
N LEU A 69 -3.13 -2.30 -2.00
CA LEU A 69 -2.41 -3.50 -1.63
C LEU A 69 -2.47 -4.50 -2.78
N ARG A 70 -1.41 -4.58 -3.56
CA ARG A 70 -1.26 -5.59 -4.61
C ARG A 70 -0.68 -6.86 -4.01
N PHE A 71 -1.42 -7.96 -4.10
CA PHE A 71 -1.01 -9.28 -3.63
C PHE A 71 -0.90 -10.26 -4.80
N SER A 72 0.17 -11.04 -4.84
CA SER A 72 0.38 -12.10 -5.81
C SER A 72 1.19 -13.24 -5.20
N SER A 73 0.61 -14.44 -5.16
CA SER A 73 1.26 -15.63 -4.60
C SER A 73 1.22 -16.81 -5.58
N ALA A 74 2.36 -17.50 -5.68
CA ALA A 74 2.54 -18.68 -6.54
C ALA A 74 2.13 -20.00 -5.85
N GLY A 75 1.72 -19.96 -4.57
CA GLY A 75 1.29 -21.15 -3.82
C GLY A 75 1.35 -20.96 -2.30
N GLY A 76 1.02 -22.02 -1.57
CA GLY A 76 0.94 -22.00 -0.10
C GLY A 76 -0.43 -21.57 0.42
N ASP A 77 -0.50 -21.15 1.68
CA ASP A 77 -1.73 -20.67 2.31
C ASP A 77 -2.00 -19.21 1.93
N VAL A 78 -2.52 -19.04 0.71
CA VAL A 78 -2.83 -17.74 0.09
C VAL A 78 -3.69 -16.86 1.00
N LYS A 79 -4.68 -17.45 1.68
CA LYS A 79 -5.60 -16.70 2.54
C LYS A 79 -4.87 -16.12 3.74
N ARG A 80 -4.02 -16.92 4.39
CA ARG A 80 -3.21 -16.46 5.52
C ARG A 80 -2.20 -15.40 5.10
N GLN A 81 -1.51 -15.59 3.98
CA GLN A 81 -0.53 -14.63 3.45
C GLN A 81 -1.19 -13.27 3.15
N LEU A 82 -2.35 -13.28 2.50
CA LEU A 82 -3.11 -12.06 2.22
C LEU A 82 -3.55 -11.37 3.51
N LEU A 83 -4.01 -12.12 4.52
CA LEU A 83 -4.40 -11.56 5.80
C LEU A 83 -3.22 -10.92 6.55
N GLU A 84 -2.04 -11.55 6.52
CA GLU A 84 -0.82 -10.96 7.10
C GLU A 84 -0.46 -9.64 6.41
N ALA A 85 -0.49 -9.61 5.07
CA ALA A 85 -0.20 -8.39 4.31
C ALA A 85 -1.20 -7.26 4.63
N GLN A 86 -2.50 -7.57 4.72
CA GLN A 86 -3.53 -6.61 5.13
C GLN A 86 -3.27 -6.09 6.55
N GLN A 87 -2.93 -6.98 7.48
CA GLN A 87 -2.69 -6.59 8.87
C GLN A 87 -1.47 -5.67 8.98
N ARG A 88 -0.35 -5.96 8.28
CA ARG A 88 0.81 -5.06 8.25
C ARG A 88 0.45 -3.69 7.67
N LEU A 89 -0.32 -3.67 6.58
CA LEU A 89 -0.76 -2.40 5.99
C LEU A 89 -1.58 -1.58 6.99
N ILE A 90 -2.61 -2.18 7.57
CA ILE A 90 -3.58 -1.47 8.41
C ILE A 90 -2.97 -1.07 9.75
N VAL A 91 -2.16 -1.94 10.36
CA VAL A 91 -1.64 -1.73 11.72
C VAL A 91 -0.32 -0.97 11.71
N GLU A 92 0.51 -1.13 10.69
CA GLU A 92 1.86 -0.52 10.69
C GLU A 92 1.98 0.63 9.69
N VAL A 93 1.47 0.49 8.46
CA VAL A 93 1.67 1.51 7.41
C VAL A 93 0.72 2.69 7.57
N LEU A 94 -0.59 2.43 7.65
CA LEU A 94 -1.61 3.49 7.71
C LEU A 94 -1.36 4.49 8.85
N PRO A 95 -1.01 4.07 10.09
CA PRO A 95 -0.70 5.03 11.15
C PRO A 95 0.55 5.87 10.88
N LEU A 96 1.59 5.31 10.26
CA LEU A 96 2.84 6.03 9.96
C LEU A 96 2.64 7.14 8.93
N VAL A 97 1.75 6.92 7.97
CA VAL A 97 1.39 7.93 6.96
C VAL A 97 0.31 8.90 7.45
N GLY A 98 0.00 8.89 8.75
CA GLY A 98 -0.98 9.78 9.35
C GLY A 98 -2.41 9.54 8.88
N ALA A 99 -2.74 8.31 8.47
CA ALA A 99 -4.05 8.00 7.93
C ALA A 99 -5.16 8.20 8.98
N SER A 100 -6.18 8.94 8.58
CA SER A 100 -7.42 9.18 9.32
C SER A 100 -8.60 8.98 8.38
N ASP A 101 -9.80 8.78 8.96
CA ASP A 101 -11.01 8.42 8.22
C ASP A 101 -10.72 7.31 7.19
N VAL A 102 -10.30 6.12 7.63
CA VAL A 102 -9.94 5.02 6.70
C VAL A 102 -11.19 4.22 6.36
N TRP A 103 -11.45 3.98 5.07
CA TRP A 103 -12.48 3.03 4.63
C TRP A 103 -12.08 2.27 3.35
N PRO A 104 -12.62 1.06 3.13
CA PRO A 104 -12.36 0.29 1.91
C PRO A 104 -12.87 1.01 0.65
N THR A 105 -12.13 0.93 -0.44
CA THR A 105 -12.49 1.52 -1.73
C THR A 105 -12.08 0.60 -2.88
N GLU A 106 -12.49 0.95 -4.10
CA GLU A 106 -11.97 0.31 -5.32
C GLU A 106 -10.51 0.72 -5.56
N PRO A 107 -9.64 -0.20 -6.02
CA PRO A 107 -8.28 0.14 -6.39
C PRO A 107 -8.21 1.15 -7.54
N LEU A 108 -7.22 2.05 -7.48
CA LEU A 108 -6.85 2.88 -8.63
C LEU A 108 -5.97 2.03 -9.58
N ASP A 109 -6.47 1.72 -10.78
CA ASP A 109 -5.74 0.94 -11.80
C ASP A 109 -4.64 1.73 -12.50
#